data_AF-A0AAD1TUN6-F1
#
_entry.id   AF-A0AAD1TUN6-F1
#
_cell.length_a   1.000
_cell.length_b   1.000
_cell.length_c   1.000
_cell.angle_alpha   90.00
_cell.angle_beta   90.00
_cell.angle_gamma   90.00
#
_symmetry.space_group_name_H-M   'P 1'
#
loop_
_entity.id
_entity.type
_entity.pdbx_description
1 polymer ?
#
loop_
_entity_poly.entity_id
_entity_poly.type
_entity_poly.pdbx_seq_one_letter_code
_entity_poly.pdbx_strand_id
1 'polypeptide(L)' 'MWNPKTAGIDEILLEAENLNTILEIVISNSELNTNQKNSLLGMALNASANLLYWCEAEEKRRE' A
#
# COMPACT_ATOMS: atom_id res chain seq x y z
N MET A 1 -9.06 4.77 -13.52
CA MET A 1 -8.67 3.96 -12.34
C MET A 1 -7.18 3.68 -12.47
N TRP A 2 -6.39 3.96 -11.44
CA TRP A 2 -4.95 3.73 -11.44
C TRP A 2 -4.65 2.21 -11.47
N ASN A 3 -3.60 1.79 -12.16
CA ASN A 3 -3.25 0.38 -12.34
C ASN A 3 -1.82 0.11 -11.82
N PRO A 4 -1.65 -0.63 -10.71
CA PRO A 4 -0.33 -0.90 -10.14
C PRO A 4 0.57 -1.69 -11.10
N LYS A 5 0.01 -2.55 -11.97
CA LYS A 5 0.82 -3.39 -12.88
C LYS A 5 1.53 -2.61 -13.98
N THR A 6 1.16 -1.34 -14.20
CA THR A 6 1.73 -0.47 -15.22
C THR A 6 2.27 0.84 -14.64
N ALA A 7 2.26 0.98 -13.31
CA ALA A 7 2.72 2.19 -12.65
C ALA A 7 4.24 2.36 -12.76
N GLY A 8 4.69 3.62 -12.78
CA GLY A 8 6.11 3.96 -12.69
C GLY A 8 6.69 3.64 -11.32
N ILE A 9 8.02 3.59 -11.23
CA ILE A 9 8.73 3.32 -9.97
C ILE A 9 8.46 4.38 -8.90
N ASP A 10 8.29 5.64 -9.29
CA ASP A 10 8.01 6.72 -8.33
C ASP A 10 6.60 6.60 -7.73
N GLU A 11 5.63 6.17 -8.54
CA GLU A 11 4.26 5.94 -8.07
C GLU A 11 4.20 4.77 -7.08
N ILE A 12 4.94 3.69 -7.36
CA ILE A 12 4.95 2.53 -6.45
C ILE A 12 5.76 2.78 -5.19
N LEU A 13 6.81 3.61 -5.27
CA LEU A 13 7.54 4.07 -4.09
C LEU A 13 6.64 4.87 -3.16
N LEU A 14 5.86 5.81 -3.72
CA LEU A 14 4.88 6.57 -2.95
C LEU A 14 3.83 5.64 -2.29
N GLU A 15 3.39 4.59 -2.99
CA GLU A 15 2.47 3.61 -2.42
C GLU A 15 3.09 2.84 -1.24
N ALA A 16 4.39 2.54 -1.30
CA ALA A 16 5.13 1.94 -0.18
C ALA A 16 5.26 2.88 1.02
N GLU A 17 5.53 4.16 0.78
CA GLU A 17 5.58 5.20 1.82
C GLU A 17 4.21 5.38 2.48
N ASN A 18 3.14 5.38 1.69
CA ASN A 18 1.76 5.43 2.18
C ASN A 18 1.44 4.21 3.06
N LEU A 19 1.83 3.00 2.64
CA LEU A 19 1.66 1.79 3.43
C LEU A 19 2.33 1.93 4.80
N ASN A 20 3.61 2.35 4.83
CA ASN A 20 4.36 2.52 6.07
C ASN A 20 3.70 3.55 6.98
N THR A 21 3.28 4.69 6.43
CA THR A 21 2.62 5.77 7.20
C THR A 21 1.31 5.30 7.81
N ILE A 22 0.49 4.57 7.04
CA ILE A 22 -0.80 4.05 7.54
C ILE A 22 -0.56 3.04 8.67
N LEU A 23 0.39 2.13 8.52
CA LEU A 23 0.73 1.15 9.56
C LEU A 23 1.26 1.84 10.82
N GLU A 24 2.11 2.85 10.67
CA GLU A 24 2.61 3.64 11.79
C GLU A 24 1.46 4.32 12.55
N ILE A 25 0.50 4.94 11.86
CA ILE A 25 -0.69 5.54 12.48
C ILE A 25 -1.49 4.48 13.24
N VAL A 26 -1.74 3.32 12.63
CA VAL A 26 -2.51 2.22 13.23
C VAL A 26 -1.86 1.65 14.49
N ILE A 27 -0.53 1.59 14.53
CA ILE A 27 0.24 1.01 15.63
C ILE A 27 0.45 2.03 16.76
N SER A 28 0.75 3.29 16.42
CA SER A 28 1.14 4.32 17.39
C SER A 28 -0.04 5.08 18.01
N ASN A 29 -1.19 5.13 17.34
CA ASN A 29 -2.32 5.93 17.80
C ASN A 29 -3.32 5.12 18.64
N SER A 30 -3.31 5.35 19.96
CA SER A 30 -4.22 4.70 20.91
C SER A 30 -5.64 5.27 20.93
N GLU A 31 -5.90 6.40 20.26
CA GLU A 31 -7.19 7.08 20.23
C GLU A 31 -8.10 6.59 19.08
N LEU A 32 -7.57 5.81 18.15
CA LEU A 32 -8.34 5.24 17.05
C LEU A 32 -9.39 4.25 17.58
N ASN A 33 -10.65 4.47 17.20
CA ASN A 33 -11.68 3.48 17.43
C ASN A 33 -11.57 2.30 16.46
N THR A 34 -12.26 1.20 16.76
CA THR A 34 -12.21 -0.03 15.95
C THR A 34 -12.55 0.19 14.48
N ASN A 35 -13.54 1.03 14.17
CA ASN A 35 -13.94 1.28 12.79
C ASN A 35 -12.85 2.05 12.03
N GLN A 36 -12.28 3.09 12.63
CA GLN A 36 -11.17 3.85 12.05
C GLN A 36 -9.95 2.95 11.83
N LYS A 37 -9.61 2.12 12.82
CA LYS A 37 -8.51 1.16 12.73
C LYS A 37 -8.72 0.17 11.59
N ASN A 38 -9.92 -0.39 11.46
CA ASN A 38 -10.26 -1.31 10.37
C ASN A 38 -10.21 -0.62 8.99
N SER A 39 -10.68 0.62 8.87
CA SER A 39 -10.58 1.39 7.63
C SER A 39 -9.13 1.61 7.22
N LEU A 40 -8.27 2.03 8.15
CA LEU A 40 -6.83 2.21 7.89
C LEU A 40 -6.15 0.89 7.54
N LEU A 41 -6.46 -0.20 8.24
CA LEU A 41 -5.96 -1.54 7.88
C LEU A 41 -6.41 -1.97 6.49
N GLY A 42 -7.65 -1.66 6.08
CA GLY A 42 -8.12 -1.88 4.72
C GLY A 42 -7.34 -1.10 3.67
N MET A 43 -7.00 0.16 3.96
CA MET A 43 -6.13 0.97 3.10
C MET A 43 -4.71 0.39 3.01
N ALA A 44 -4.14 -0.04 4.14
CA ALA A 44 -2.84 -0.70 4.16
C ALA A 44 -2.83 -2.00 3.35
N LEU A 45 -3.88 -2.81 3.45
CA LEU A 45 -4.03 -4.02 2.64
C LEU A 45 -4.07 -3.69 1.14
N ASN A 46 -4.79 -2.65 0.73
CA ASN A 46 -4.83 -2.21 -0.66
C ASN A 46 -3.44 -1.76 -1.15
N ALA A 47 -2.74 -0.94 -0.38
CA ALA A 47 -1.38 -0.49 -0.73
C ALA A 47 -0.40 -1.66 -0.82
N SER A 48 -0.48 -2.60 0.13
CA SER A 48 0.31 -3.84 0.08
C SER A 48 -0.01 -4.70 -1.15
N ALA A 49 -1.27 -4.82 -1.56
CA ALA A 49 -1.66 -5.57 -2.75
C ALA A 49 -1.15 -4.89 -4.03
N ASN A 50 -1.22 -3.55 -4.08
CA ASN A 50 -0.70 -2.76 -5.20
C ASN A 50 0.81 -2.98 -5.39
N LEU A 51 1.59 -2.96 -4.30
CA LEU A 51 3.01 -3.29 -4.29
C LEU A 51 3.29 -4.69 -4.84
N LEU A 52 2.56 -5.69 -4.35
CA LEU A 52 2.71 -7.07 -4.80
C LEU A 52 2.44 -7.19 -6.32
N TYR A 53 1.34 -6.61 -6.80
CA TYR A 53 1.01 -6.64 -8.22
C TYR A 53 2.02 -5.94 -9.11
N TRP A 54 2.63 -4.86 -8.62
CA TRP A 54 3.71 -4.20 -9.34
C TRP A 54 4.96 -5.10 -9.39
N CYS A 55 5.36 -5.71 -8.26
CA CYS A 55 6.51 -6.62 -8.22
C CYS A 55 6.34 -7.81 -9.17
N GLU A 56 5.17 -8.46 -9.16
CA GLU A 56 4.85 -9.56 -10.08
C GLU A 56 4.88 -9.12 -11.55
N ALA A 57 4.44 -7.90 -11.85
CA ALA A 57 4.46 -7.37 -13.21
C ALA A 57 5.88 -7.01 -13.64
N GLU A 58 6.68 -6.46 -12.75
CA GLU A 58 8.07 -6.07 -13.00
C GLU A 58 8.98 -7.29 -13.20
N GLU A 59 8.79 -8.36 -12.42
CA GLU A 59 9.49 -9.63 -12.61
C GLU A 59 9.28 -10.17 -14.03
N LYS A 60 8.03 -10.22 -14.50
CA LYS A 60 7.68 -10.65 -15.86
C LYS A 60 8.24 -9.78 -16.99
N ARG A 61 8.60 -8.52 -16.73
CA ARG A 61 9.23 -7.63 -17.73
C ARG A 61 10.73 -7.88 -17.86
N ARG A 62 11.35 -8.46 -16.84
CA ARG A 62 12.79 -8.73 -16.75
C ARG A 62 13.16 -10.12 -17.27
N GLU A 63 12.18 -11.00 -17.39
CA GLU A 63 12.25 -12.28 -18.13
C GLU A 63 12.22 -12.06 -19.64
#